data_AF-A0A0M4LZP2-F1
#
_entry.id   AF-A0A0M4LZP2-F1
#
_cell.length_a   1.000
_cell.length_b   1.000
_cell.length_c   1.000
_cell.angle_alpha   90.00
_cell.angle_beta   90.00
_cell.angle_gamma   90.00
#
_symmetry.space_group_name_H-M   'P 1'
#
loop_
_entity.id
_entity.type
_entity.pdbx_description
1 polymer ?
#
loop_
_entity_poly.entity_id
_entity_poly.type
_entity_poly.pdbx_seq_one_letter_code
_entity_poly.pdbx_strand_id
1 'polypeptide(L)' 'MLNIFSKHPKEVGETYLQHFVAACKYSFVLFGLFVIAIIHAVFPFVFKKTVSEKILELADELQKRK' A
#
# COMPACT_ATOMS: atom_id res chain seq x y z
N MET A 1 23.44 -9.71 17.54
CA MET A 1 23.40 -8.80 16.37
C MET A 1 21.94 -8.46 16.06
N LEU A 2 21.63 -7.19 15.80
CA LEU A 2 20.30 -6.78 15.33
C LEU A 2 20.13 -7.22 13.86
N ASN A 3 19.27 -8.19 13.60
CA ASN A 3 18.90 -8.55 12.23
C ASN A 3 17.88 -7.53 11.70
N ILE A 4 18.35 -6.62 10.86
CA ILE A 4 17.57 -5.51 10.27
C ILE A 4 16.37 -6.00 9.44
N PHE A 5 16.46 -7.18 8.83
CA PHE A 5 15.34 -7.76 8.06
C PHE A 5 14.21 -8.24 8.97
N SER A 6 14.51 -8.59 10.22
CA SER A 6 13.53 -9.13 11.15
C SER A 6 13.10 -8.15 12.23
N LYS A 7 13.85 -7.05 12.44
CA LYS A 7 13.56 -6.09 13.49
C LYS A 7 12.18 -5.45 13.28
N HIS A 8 11.98 -4.80 12.13
CA HIS A 8 10.73 -4.12 11.84
C HIS A 8 9.54 -5.09 11.71
N PRO A 9 9.62 -6.22 10.96
CA PRO A 9 8.51 -7.17 10.93
C PRO A 9 8.08 -7.64 12.31
N LYS A 10 9.02 -7.90 13.24
CA LYS A 10 8.69 -8.29 14.61
C LYS A 10 8.03 -7.19 15.43
N GLU A 11 8.39 -5.92 15.21
CA GLU A 11 7.77 -4.78 15.90
C GLU A 11 6.27 -4.68 15.58
N VAL A 12 5.87 -5.11 14.38
CA VAL A 12 4.46 -5.15 13.93
C VAL A 12 3.84 -6.56 14.01
N GLY A 13 4.47 -7.50 14.72
CA GLY A 13 3.93 -8.85 14.96
C GLY A 13 4.01 -9.82 13.79
N GLU A 14 4.90 -9.60 12.82
CA GLU A 14 5.01 -10.35 11.57
C GLU A 14 6.34 -11.09 11.41
N THR A 15 6.30 -12.20 10.67
CA THR A 15 7.50 -12.78 10.07
C THR A 15 7.96 -11.96 8.87
N TYR A 16 9.25 -12.07 8.50
CA TYR A 16 9.78 -11.37 7.32
C TYR A 16 8.98 -11.67 6.04
N LEU A 17 8.56 -12.92 5.82
CA LEU A 17 7.80 -13.30 4.64
C LEU A 17 6.38 -12.71 4.63
N GLN A 18 5.70 -12.69 5.78
CA GLN A 18 4.38 -12.04 5.89
C GLN A 18 4.47 -10.55 5.57
N HIS A 19 5.46 -9.87 6.14
CA HIS A 19 5.69 -8.45 5.92
C HIS A 19 6.07 -8.15 4.45
N PHE A 20 6.95 -8.98 3.88
CA PHE A 20 7.35 -8.89 2.47
C PHE A 20 6.15 -9.03 1.53
N VAL A 21 5.33 -10.07 1.70
CA VAL A 21 4.14 -10.29 0.86
C VAL A 21 3.15 -9.14 1.00
N ALA A 22 2.95 -8.61 2.21
CA ALA A 22 2.11 -7.45 2.44
C ALA A 22 2.64 -6.21 1.71
N ALA A 23 3.93 -5.90 1.84
CA ALA A 23 4.57 -4.78 1.16
C ALA A 23 4.47 -4.91 -0.38
N CYS A 24 4.65 -6.12 -0.92
CA CYS A 24 4.44 -6.37 -2.35
C CYS A 24 2.98 -6.12 -2.77
N LYS A 25 2.00 -6.59 -1.99
CA LYS A 25 0.58 -6.34 -2.27
C LYS A 25 0.28 -4.83 -2.33
N TYR A 26 0.74 -4.06 -1.34
CA TYR A 26 0.56 -2.61 -1.33
C TYR A 26 1.23 -1.94 -2.53
N SER A 27 2.42 -2.42 -2.92
CA SER A 27 3.15 -1.90 -4.08
C SER A 27 2.36 -2.07 -5.39
N PHE A 28 1.75 -3.24 -5.63
CA PHE A 28 0.92 -3.46 -6.82
C PHE A 28 -0.36 -2.60 -6.82
N VAL A 29 -1.00 -2.42 -5.66
CA VAL A 29 -2.17 -1.53 -5.55
C VAL A 29 -1.78 -0.09 -5.87
N LEU A 30 -0.71 0.43 -5.24
CA LEU A 30 -0.23 1.79 -5.48
C LEU A 30 0.18 2.01 -6.94
N PHE A 31 0.81 1.02 -7.56
CA PHE A 31 1.13 1.07 -8.99
C PHE A 31 -0.14 1.13 -9.87
N GLY A 32 -1.17 0.36 -9.55
CA GLY A 32 -2.47 0.45 -10.22
C GLY A 32 -3.11 1.84 -10.05
N LEU A 33 -3.05 2.41 -8.84
CA LEU A 33 -3.56 3.77 -8.59
C LEU A 33 -2.78 4.84 -9.36
N PHE A 34 -1.47 4.67 -9.53
CA PHE A 34 -0.65 5.53 -10.39
C PHE A 34 -1.15 5.52 -11.85
N VAL A 35 -1.39 4.34 -12.42
CA VAL A 35 -1.95 4.22 -13.78
C VAL A 35 -3.33 4.87 -13.87
N ILE A 36 -4.21 4.64 -12.89
CA ILE A 36 -5.54 5.26 -12.83
C ILE A 36 -5.44 6.78 -12.75
N ALA A 37 -4.53 7.32 -11.95
CA ALA A 37 -4.32 8.77 -11.83
C ALA A 37 -3.88 9.39 -13.16
N ILE A 38 -3.00 8.73 -13.92
CA ILE A 38 -2.61 9.17 -15.26
C ILE A 38 -3.82 9.16 -16.22
N ILE A 39 -4.62 8.08 -16.22
CA ILE A 39 -5.82 8.01 -17.06
C ILE A 39 -6.79 9.14 -16.70
N HIS A 40 -7.01 9.41 -15.41
CA HIS A 40 -7.86 10.50 -14.95
C HIS A 40 -7.32 11.88 -15.36
N ALA A 41 -5.99 12.08 -15.33
CA ALA A 41 -5.38 13.33 -15.76
C ALA A 41 -5.64 13.61 -17.25
N VAL A 42 -5.74 12.58 -18.09
CA VAL A 42 -6.12 12.71 -19.51
C VAL A 42 -7.65 12.80 -19.68
N PHE A 43 -8.41 12.03 -18.90
CA PHE A 43 -9.86 11.91 -18.97
C PHE A 43 -10.51 12.24 -17.61
N PRO A 44 -10.70 13.53 -17.27
CA PRO A 44 -11.10 13.97 -15.92
C PRO A 44 -12.52 13.55 -15.52
N PHE A 45 -13.30 12.98 -16.44
CA PHE A 45 -14.65 12.47 -16.18
C PHE A 45 -14.68 10.99 -15.74
N VAL A 46 -13.58 10.24 -15.87
CA VAL A 46 -13.47 8.83 -15.45
C VAL A 46 -12.72 8.74 -14.11
N PHE A 47 -12.98 7.74 -13.26
CA PHE A 47 -12.22 7.50 -12.01
C PHE A 47 -12.16 8.66 -10.99
N LYS A 48 -13.15 9.56 -10.98
CA LYS A 48 -13.17 10.83 -10.22
C LYS A 48 -12.79 10.73 -8.74
N LYS A 49 -13.04 9.60 -8.09
CA LYS A 49 -12.75 9.38 -6.65
C LYS A 49 -11.93 8.14 -6.37
N THR A 50 -11.60 7.35 -7.39
CA THR A 50 -11.03 6.01 -7.22
C THR A 50 -9.69 6.06 -6.49
N VAL A 51 -8.82 7.00 -6.84
CA VAL A 51 -7.50 7.15 -6.20
C VAL A 51 -7.64 7.59 -4.75
N SER A 52 -8.44 8.64 -4.48
CA SER A 52 -8.61 9.16 -3.12
C SER A 52 -9.25 8.14 -2.18
N GLU A 53 -10.32 7.48 -2.62
CA GLU A 53 -11.03 6.47 -1.81
C GLU A 53 -10.10 5.30 -1.47
N LYS A 54 -9.32 4.81 -2.45
CA LYS A 54 -8.37 3.72 -2.20
C LYS A 54 -7.17 4.11 -1.36
N ILE A 55 -6.65 5.33 -1.48
CA ILE A 55 -5.58 5.80 -0.58
C ILE A 55 -6.08 5.87 0.87
N LEU A 56 -7.30 6.35 1.11
CA LEU A 56 -7.88 6.41 2.45
C LEU A 56 -8.10 5.00 3.04
N GLU A 57 -8.62 4.06 2.24
CA GLU A 57 -8.77 2.65 2.63
C GLU A 57 -7.41 2.02 3.00
N LEU A 58 -6.38 2.23 2.19
CA LEU A 58 -5.02 1.76 2.47
C LEU A 58 -4.43 2.40 3.73
N ALA A 59 -4.66 3.69 3.95
CA ALA A 59 -4.18 4.39 5.14
C ALA A 59 -4.81 3.81 6.42
N ASP A 60 -6.12 3.52 6.39
CA ASP A 60 -6.83 2.88 7.51
C ASP A 60 -6.32 1.45 7.75
N GLU A 61 -6.08 0.67 6.69
CA GLU A 61 -5.48 -0.67 6.81
C GLU A 61 -4.08 -0.61 7.45
N LEU A 62 -3.23 0.29 6.97
CA LEU A 62 -1.86 0.47 7.49
C LEU A 62 -1.86 0.95 8.94
N GLN A 63 -2.81 1.81 9.35
CA GLN A 63 -2.95 2.23 10.75
C GLN A 63 -3.30 1.07 11.68
N LYS A 64 -4.12 0.12 11.23
CA LYS A 64 -4.50 -1.08 12.00
C LYS A 64 -3.34 -2.09 12.10
N ARG A 65 -2.34 -1.97 11.24
CA ARG A 65 -1.18 -2.85 11.10
C ARG A 65 0.04 -2.41 11.93
N LYS A 66 -0.18 -1.58 12.95
CA LYS A 66 0.85 -1.05 13.86
C LYS A 66 1.28 -2.07 14.90
#